data_AF-A0A351UMY0-F1
#
_entry.id   AF-A0A351UMY0-F1
#
_cell.length_a   1.000
_cell.length_b   1.000
_cell.length_c   1.000
_cell.angle_alpha   90.00
_cell.angle_beta   90.00
_cell.angle_gamma   90.00
#
_symmetry.space_group_name_H-M   'P 1'
#
loop_
_entity.id
_entity.type
_entity.pdbx_description
1 polymer ?
#
loop_
_entity_poly.entity_id
_entity_poly.type
_entity_poly.pdbx_seq_one_letter_code
_entity_poly.pdbx_strand_id
1 'polypeptide(L)'
;MNKIKEFPFEHARRVTAKEVETARKAIEAKLGVKRPSRGRPPKGPDKYKSIQIRLNPKALQWAHTEARHRGIGYQTFINEILMRSAAQSHHTPHK
;
A
#
# COMPACT_ATOMS: atom_id res chain seq x y z
N MET A 1 -3.13 -40.14 22.07
CA MET A 1 -2.70 -39.29 20.94
C MET A 1 -1.19 -39.21 20.94
N ASN A 2 -0.51 -39.90 20.02
CA ASN A 2 0.94 -39.88 19.94
C ASN A 2 1.41 -38.50 19.48
N LYS A 3 2.14 -37.78 20.35
CA LYS A 3 2.83 -36.54 19.99
C LYS A 3 3.89 -36.90 18.95
N ILE A 4 3.71 -36.44 17.72
CA ILE A 4 4.73 -36.59 16.67
C ILE A 4 5.98 -35.86 17.18
N LYS A 5 7.01 -36.65 17.50
CA LYS A 5 8.34 -36.16 17.89
C LYS A 5 9.04 -35.71 16.61
N GLU A 6 9.13 -34.39 16.45
CA GLU A 6 9.91 -33.66 15.44
C GLU A 6 9.58 -33.96 13.96
N PHE A 7 9.63 -32.91 13.15
CA PHE A 7 9.35 -33.03 11.71
C PHE A 7 10.54 -33.71 11.01
N PRO A 8 10.33 -34.77 10.21
CA PRO A 8 11.43 -35.52 9.59
C PRO A 8 12.04 -34.75 8.40
N PHE A 9 12.92 -33.79 8.71
CA PHE A 9 13.58 -32.94 7.70
C PHE A 9 14.45 -33.72 6.71
N GLU A 10 14.89 -34.94 7.05
CA GLU A 10 15.62 -35.83 6.15
C GLU A 10 14.87 -36.11 4.84
N HIS A 11 13.54 -36.10 4.90
CA HIS A 11 12.66 -36.34 3.75
C HIS A 11 12.15 -35.03 3.13
N ALA A 12 12.55 -33.88 3.66
CA ALA A 12 12.09 -32.59 3.17
C ALA A 12 12.74 -32.28 1.82
N ARG A 13 11.91 -32.09 0.80
CA ARG A 13 12.34 -31.69 -0.55
C ARG A 13 11.90 -30.26 -0.85
N ARG A 14 12.75 -29.49 -1.52
CA ARG A 14 12.33 -28.21 -2.10
C ARG A 14 11.34 -28.46 -3.23
N VAL A 15 10.19 -27.79 -3.16
CA VAL A 15 9.22 -27.77 -4.26
C VAL A 15 9.82 -26.99 -5.42
N THR A 16 9.79 -27.59 -6.60
CA THR A 16 10.29 -26.98 -7.84
C THR A 16 9.29 -25.97 -8.41
N ALA A 17 9.76 -25.01 -9.20
CA ALA A 17 8.88 -24.04 -9.85
C ALA A 17 7.81 -24.73 -10.74
N LYS A 18 8.19 -25.83 -11.41
CA LYS A 18 7.28 -26.61 -12.26
C LYS A 18 6.14 -27.23 -11.45
N GLU A 19 6.43 -27.80 -10.28
CA GLU A 19 5.39 -28.34 -9.37
C GLU A 19 4.47 -27.25 -8.83
N VAL A 20 5.01 -26.07 -8.55
CA VAL A 20 4.19 -24.91 -8.14
C VAL A 20 3.23 -24.51 -9.26
N GLU A 21 3.69 -24.48 -10.51
CA GLU A 21 2.85 -24.14 -11.66
C GLU A 21 1.77 -25.19 -11.94
N THR A 22 2.11 -26.49 -11.88
CA THR A 22 1.13 -27.56 -12.08
C THR A 22 0.05 -27.53 -11.00
N ALA A 23 0.45 -27.37 -9.74
CA ALA A 23 -0.48 -27.21 -8.63
C ALA A 23 -1.35 -25.96 -8.80
N ARG A 24 -0.78 -24.84 -9.26
CA ARG A 24 -1.55 -23.61 -9.54
C ARG A 24 -2.65 -23.86 -10.58
N LYS A 25 -2.29 -24.46 -11.72
CA LYS A 25 -3.23 -24.78 -12.80
C LYS A 25 -4.32 -25.74 -12.35
N ALA A 26 -3.96 -26.77 -11.57
CA ALA A 26 -4.93 -27.74 -11.03
C ALA A 26 -5.96 -27.08 -10.10
N ILE A 27 -5.53 -26.13 -9.26
CA ILE A 27 -6.41 -25.36 -8.38
C ILE A 27 -7.36 -24.47 -9.19
N GLU A 28 -6.84 -23.76 -10.19
CA GLU A 28 -7.64 -22.88 -11.06
C GLU A 28 -8.69 -23.69 -11.84
N ALA A 29 -8.31 -24.85 -12.38
CA ALA A 29 -9.24 -25.76 -13.06
C ALA A 29 -10.32 -26.31 -12.13
N LYS A 30 -9.96 -26.68 -10.90
CA LYS A 30 -10.90 -27.24 -9.92
C LYS A 30 -11.90 -26.20 -9.40
N LEU A 31 -11.46 -24.97 -9.20
CA LEU A 31 -12.28 -23.90 -8.60
C LEU A 31 -12.98 -23.04 -9.64
N GLY A 32 -12.60 -23.12 -10.92
CA GLY A 32 -13.14 -22.29 -11.99
C GLY A 32 -12.78 -20.81 -11.89
N VAL A 33 -11.87 -20.43 -10.99
CA VAL A 33 -11.46 -19.04 -10.74
C VAL A 33 -9.95 -18.94 -10.84
N LYS A 34 -9.47 -17.90 -11.54
CA LYS A 34 -8.04 -17.59 -11.62
C LYS A 34 -7.51 -17.22 -10.24
N ARG A 35 -6.36 -17.79 -9.85
CA ARG A 35 -5.80 -17.53 -8.52
C ARG A 35 -5.29 -16.08 -8.47
N PRO A 36 -5.68 -15.27 -7.48
CA PRO A 36 -5.20 -13.90 -7.36
C PRO A 36 -3.68 -13.91 -7.14
N SER A 37 -3.01 -12.88 -7.66
CA SER A 37 -1.59 -12.69 -7.43
C SER A 37 -1.32 -12.60 -5.93
N ARG A 38 -0.38 -13.39 -5.42
CA ARG A 38 0.05 -13.32 -4.03
C ARG A 38 1.01 -12.15 -3.87
N GLY A 39 0.79 -11.31 -2.86
CA GLY A 39 1.65 -10.16 -2.56
C GLY A 39 0.83 -8.92 -2.24
N ARG A 40 1.53 -7.80 -2.04
CA ARG A 40 0.86 -6.51 -1.85
C ARG A 40 0.17 -6.13 -3.17
N PRO A 41 -1.11 -5.72 -3.15
CA PRO A 41 -1.78 -5.22 -4.34
C PRO A 41 -0.95 -4.11 -5.02
N PRO A 42 -0.96 -4.04 -6.36
CA PRO A 42 -0.32 -2.96 -7.07
C PRO A 42 -0.90 -1.63 -6.62
N LYS A 43 -0.05 -0.61 -6.53
CA LYS A 43 -0.45 0.75 -6.17
C LYS A 43 -1.32 1.30 -7.31
N GLY A 44 -2.56 1.69 -7.02
CA GLY A 44 -3.49 2.29 -8.00
C GLY A 44 -3.08 3.70 -8.46
N PRO A 45 -3.78 4.26 -9.47
CA PRO A 45 -3.46 5.57 -10.06
C PRO A 45 -3.66 6.73 -9.08
N ASP A 46 -4.57 6.59 -8.12
CA ASP A 46 -4.89 7.62 -7.11
C ASP A 46 -3.84 7.71 -5.99
N LYS A 47 -2.74 6.98 -6.11
CA LYS A 47 -1.73 6.97 -5.07
C LYS A 47 -0.84 8.21 -5.15
N TYR A 48 -0.54 8.79 -3.99
CA TYR A 48 0.36 9.91 -3.84
C TYR A 48 1.69 9.71 -4.58
N LYS A 49 2.07 10.72 -5.37
CA LYS A 49 3.39 10.82 -5.99
C LYS A 49 4.37 11.37 -4.96
N SER A 50 5.54 10.74 -4.84
CA SER A 50 6.61 11.26 -4.00
C SER A 50 7.19 12.50 -4.66
N ILE A 51 7.13 13.64 -3.96
CA ILE A 51 7.71 14.89 -4.40
C ILE A 51 8.62 15.45 -3.31
N GLN A 52 9.62 16.22 -3.70
CA GLN A 52 10.43 17.00 -2.76
C GLN A 52 9.96 18.45 -2.82
N ILE A 53 9.50 18.97 -1.69
CA ILE A 53 9.11 20.37 -1.53
C ILE A 53 9.91 21.00 -0.40
N ARG A 54 10.31 22.26 -0.57
CA ARG A 54 10.92 23.04 0.51
C ARG A 54 9.81 23.85 1.19
N LEU A 55 9.62 23.62 2.48
CA LEU A 55 8.68 24.38 3.30
C LEU A 55 9.47 25.28 4.26
N ASN A 56 8.93 26.46 4.54
CA ASN A 56 9.47 27.29 5.61
C ASN A 56 9.38 26.52 6.95
N PRO A 57 10.44 26.51 7.79
CA PRO A 57 10.44 25.78 9.07
C PRO A 57 9.24 26.12 9.96
N LYS A 58 8.80 27.38 9.99
CA LYS A 58 7.64 27.81 10.78
C LYS A 58 6.34 27.19 10.27
N ALA A 59 6.19 27.08 8.94
CA ALA A 59 5.02 26.44 8.33
C ALA A 59 5.00 24.93 8.61
N LEU A 60 6.16 24.28 8.62
CA LEU A 60 6.28 22.87 8.97
C LEU A 60 5.87 22.62 10.43
N GLN A 61 6.37 23.43 11.36
CA GLN A 61 5.99 23.34 12.78
C GLN A 61 4.48 23.53 12.98
N TRP A 62 3.91 24.56 12.34
CA TRP A 62 2.48 24.80 12.37
C TRP A 62 1.69 23.59 11.84
N ALA A 63 2.10 23.01 10.70
CA ALA A 63 1.46 21.83 10.13
C ALA A 63 1.51 20.61 11.06
N HIS A 64 2.61 20.41 11.80
CA HIS A 64 2.70 19.36 12.80
C HIS A 64 1.71 19.55 13.95
N THR A 65 1.60 20.77 14.47
CA THR A 65 0.70 21.11 15.58
C THR A 65 -0.76 20.86 15.16
N GLU A 66 -1.18 21.41 14.02
CA GLU A 66 -2.54 21.24 13.49
C GLU A 66 -2.87 19.77 13.22
N ALA A 67 -1.95 19.04 12.58
CA ALA A 67 -2.16 17.63 12.28
C ALA A 67 -2.31 16.80 13.56
N ARG A 68 -1.54 17.11 14.61
CA ARG A 68 -1.65 16.48 15.92
C ARG A 68 -3.00 16.75 16.58
N HIS A 69 -3.49 18.00 16.53
CA HIS A 69 -4.81 18.33 17.07
C HIS A 69 -5.94 17.55 16.39
N ARG A 70 -5.78 17.20 15.11
CA ARG A 70 -6.76 16.45 14.31
C ARG A 70 -6.52 14.94 14.30
N GLY A 71 -5.46 14.44 14.93
CA GLY A 71 -5.11 13.02 14.92
C GLY A 71 -4.70 12.48 13.54
N ILE A 72 -4.25 13.34 12.63
CA ILE A 72 -3.81 12.96 11.28
C ILE A 72 -2.31 13.18 11.09
N GLY A 73 -1.73 12.59 10.04
CA GLY A 73 -0.33 12.85 9.67
C GLY A 73 -0.14 14.25 9.11
N TYR A 74 1.01 14.88 9.39
CA TYR A 74 1.33 16.22 8.88
C TYR A 74 1.31 16.30 7.34
N GLN A 75 1.71 15.23 6.65
CA GLN A 75 1.64 15.16 5.19
C GLN A 75 0.20 15.17 4.67
N THR A 76 -0.72 14.48 5.35
CA THR A 76 -2.15 14.51 5.03
C THR A 76 -2.70 15.92 5.19
N PHE A 77 -2.36 16.57 6.30
CA PHE A 77 -2.78 17.95 6.56
C PHE A 77 -2.27 18.93 5.50
N ILE A 78 -0.98 18.83 5.11
CA ILE A 78 -0.41 19.65 4.03
C ILE A 78 -1.16 19.40 2.71
N ASN A 79 -1.44 18.14 2.37
CA ASN A 79 -2.17 17.80 1.15
C ASN A 79 -3.58 18.40 1.15
N GLU A 80 -4.31 18.33 2.27
CA GLU A 80 -5.64 18.94 2.39
C GLU A 80 -5.61 20.45 2.14
N ILE A 81 -4.62 21.15 2.69
CA ILE A 81 -4.46 22.60 2.47
C ILE A 81 -4.17 22.89 1.00
N LEU A 82 -3.24 22.16 0.38
CA LEU A 82 -2.90 22.33 -1.02
C LEU A 82 -4.13 22.11 -1.92
N MET A 83 -4.94 21.09 -1.62
CA MET A 83 -6.19 20.82 -2.34
C MET A 83 -7.22 21.94 -2.17
N ARG A 84 -7.39 22.48 -0.95
CA ARG A 84 -8.29 23.62 -0.70
C ARG A 84 -7.83 24.87 -1.44
N SER A 85 -6.53 25.15 -1.41
CA SER A 85 -5.95 26.29 -2.13
C SER A 85 -6.19 26.14 -3.63
N ALA A 86 -5.95 24.96 -4.21
CA ALA A 86 -6.19 24.71 -5.62
C ALA A 86 -7.66 24.93 -6.00
N ALA A 87 -8.60 24.42 -5.19
CA ALA A 87 -10.03 24.62 -5.42
C ALA A 87 -10.43 26.11 -5.41
N GLN A 88 -9.84 26.91 -4.52
CA GLN A 88 -10.07 28.36 -4.46
C GLN A 88 -9.48 29.09 -5.67
N SER A 89 -8.29 28.69 -6.13
CA SER A 89 -7.64 29.28 -7.30
C SER A 89 -8.47 29.12 -8.58
N HIS A 90 -9.15 27.97 -8.75
CA HIS A 90 -10.02 27.72 -9.89
C HIS A 90 -11.36 28.49 -9.85
N HIS A 91 -11.70 29.15 -8.73
CA HIS A 91 -12.93 29.93 -8.58
C HIS A 91 -12.74 31.43 -8.88
N THR A 92 -11.52 31.89 -9.17
CA THR A 92 -11.31 33.29 -9.57
C THR A 92 -11.51 33.40 -11.08
N PRO A 93 -12.58 34.06 -11.58
CA PRO A 93 -12.66 34.36 -12.99
C PRO A 93 -11.55 35.36 -13.31
N HIS A 94 -10.71 35.02 -14.29
CA HIS A 94 -9.81 36.01 -14.90
C HIS A 94 -10.66 37.20 -15.37
N LYS A 95 -10.43 38.37 -14.76
CA LYS A 95 -10.83 39.66 -15.30
C LYS A 95 -9.78 40.15 -16.28
#